data_AF-A0A7X7DZ66-F1
#
_entry.id   AF-A0A7X7DZ66-F1
#
_cell.length_a   1.000
_cell.length_b   1.000
_cell.length_c   1.000
_cell.angle_alpha   90.00
_cell.angle_beta   90.00
_cell.angle_gamma   90.00
#
_symmetry.space_group_name_H-M   'P 1'
#
loop_
_entity.id
_entity.type
_entity.pdbx_description
1 polymer ?
#
loop_
_entity_poly.entity_id
_entity_poly.type
_entity_poly.pdbx_seq_one_letter_code
_entity_poly.pdbx_strand_id
1 'polypeptide(L)'
;MNFRHFMNQRFRWVAYGGNILSLGVTFFFVPALLFNAILLISLAGCAFSTSLRIITGGILIAKLIADFLLISKYTALYKCSYLLKYFIPLFIVHPMLSLFVAIKGNLFSFTWKDTRYSKGGAQ
;
A
#
# COMPACT_ATOMS: atom_id res chain seq x y z
N MET A 1 7.89 -10.43 16.74
CA MET A 1 6.73 -9.56 16.47
C MET A 1 5.68 -10.38 15.72
N ASN A 2 4.46 -10.54 16.23
CA ASN A 2 3.44 -11.39 15.60
C ASN A 2 2.78 -10.70 14.40
N PHE A 3 2.48 -11.44 13.33
CA PHE A 3 1.80 -10.94 12.12
C PHE A 3 0.47 -10.23 12.44
N ARG A 4 -0.27 -10.76 13.43
CA ARG A 4 -1.51 -10.12 13.93
C ARG A 4 -1.26 -8.71 14.48
N HIS A 5 -0.14 -8.50 15.18
CA HIS A 5 0.23 -7.19 15.71
C HIS A 5 0.58 -6.21 14.58
N PHE A 6 1.34 -6.67 13.57
CA PHE A 6 1.65 -5.88 12.38
C PHE A 6 0.39 -5.45 11.61
N MET A 7 -0.55 -6.38 11.40
CA MET A 7 -1.81 -6.07 10.72
C MET A 7 -2.67 -5.10 11.52
N ASN A 8 -2.76 -5.27 12.84
CA ASN A 8 -3.49 -4.34 13.71
C ASN A 8 -2.91 -2.92 13.66
N GLN A 9 -1.58 -2.75 13.58
CA GLN A 9 -0.96 -1.43 13.41
C GLN A 9 -1.39 -0.75 12.10
N ARG A 10 -1.48 -1.50 10.99
CA ARG A 10 -1.92 -0.96 9.69
C ARG A 10 -3.40 -0.60 9.65
N PHE A 11 -4.25 -1.41 10.28
CA PHE A 11 -5.68 -1.05 10.40
C PHE A 11 -5.89 0.21 11.25
N ARG A 12 -5.07 0.41 12.29
CA ARG A 12 -5.08 1.68 13.05
C ARG A 12 -4.77 2.88 12.15
N TRP A 13 -3.78 2.80 11.27
CA TRP A 13 -3.47 3.91 10.34
C TRP A 13 -4.63 4.24 9.39
N VAL A 14 -5.35 3.23 8.91
CA VAL A 14 -6.54 3.45 8.06
C VAL A 14 -7.69 4.08 8.85
N ALA A 15 -7.93 3.63 10.08
CA ALA A 15 -8.96 4.18 10.95
C ALA A 15 -8.70 5.65 11.33
N TYR A 16 -7.45 5.98 11.69
CA TYR A 16 -7.04 7.37 11.93
C TYR A 16 -7.09 8.23 10.66
N GLY A 17 -6.76 7.66 9.50
CA GLY A 17 -6.82 8.35 8.21
C GLY A 17 -8.23 8.78 7.81
N GLY A 18 -9.29 8.16 8.35
CA GLY A 18 -10.67 8.57 8.12
C GLY A 18 -10.99 9.97 8.64
N ASN A 19 -10.29 10.43 9.69
CA ASN A 19 -10.48 11.77 10.27
C ASN A 19 -9.54 12.82 9.64
N ILE A 20 -8.58 12.38 8.82
CA ILE A 20 -7.63 13.23 8.09
C ILE A 20 -8.06 13.26 6.62
N LEU A 21 -9.30 13.69 6.38
CA LEU A 21 -9.88 13.93 5.04
C LEU A 21 -9.40 15.27 4.45
N SER A 22 -8.15 15.67 4.71
CA SER A 22 -7.60 16.81 4.01
C SER A 22 -7.46 16.46 2.53
N LEU A 23 -7.89 17.39 1.68
CA LEU A 23 -7.93 17.22 0.23
C LEU A 23 -6.60 16.70 -0.33
N GLY A 24 -5.47 17.20 0.21
CA GLY A 24 -4.13 16.78 -0.19
C GLY A 24 -3.79 15.32 0.14
N VAL A 25 -4.22 14.81 1.30
CA VAL A 25 -3.97 13.41 1.69
C VAL A 25 -4.76 12.47 0.77
N THR A 26 -6.03 12.79 0.50
CA THR A 26 -6.87 11.99 -0.40
C THR A 26 -6.31 11.95 -1.83
N PHE A 27 -5.89 13.09 -2.36
CA PHE A 27 -5.28 13.18 -3.69
C PHE A 27 -3.95 12.45 -3.81
N PHE A 28 -3.23 12.21 -2.71
CA PHE A 28 -2.01 11.42 -2.74
C PHE A 28 -2.29 9.91 -2.68
N PHE A 29 -3.18 9.48 -1.77
CA PHE A 29 -3.41 8.05 -1.51
C PHE A 29 -4.33 7.36 -2.52
N VAL A 30 -5.37 8.04 -3.02
CA VAL A 30 -6.34 7.43 -3.95
C VAL A 30 -5.68 7.07 -5.30
N PRO A 31 -4.93 7.97 -5.96
CA PRO A 31 -4.22 7.61 -7.20
C PRO A 31 -3.18 6.52 -6.99
N ALA A 32 -2.46 6.53 -5.86
CA ALA A 32 -1.50 5.48 -5.53
C ALA A 32 -2.16 4.09 -5.40
N LEU A 33 -3.35 4.03 -4.78
CA LEU A 33 -4.13 2.80 -4.67
C LEU A 33 -4.63 2.33 -6.03
N LEU A 34 -5.19 3.24 -6.84
CA LEU A 34 -5.66 2.94 -8.20
C LEU A 34 -4.51 2.46 -9.09
N PHE A 35 -3.35 3.09 -8.99
CA PHE A 35 -2.16 2.67 -9.71
C PHE A 35 -1.74 1.24 -9.35
N ASN A 36 -1.71 0.89 -8.06
CA ASN A 36 -1.41 -0.48 -7.63
C ASN A 36 -2.47 -1.49 -8.12
N ALA A 37 -3.75 -1.11 -8.13
CA ALA A 37 -4.82 -1.96 -8.65
C ALA A 37 -4.69 -2.21 -10.16
N ILE A 38 -4.46 -1.14 -10.95
CA ILE A 38 -4.22 -1.24 -12.40
C ILE A 38 -3.00 -2.12 -12.67
N LEU A 39 -1.92 -1.95 -11.90
CA LEU A 39 -0.70 -2.73 -12.07
C LEU A 39 -0.93 -4.23 -11.81
N LEU A 40 -1.74 -4.60 -10.82
CA LEU A 40 -2.14 -5.99 -10.59
C LEU A 40 -3.02 -6.55 -11.73
N ILE A 41 -3.96 -5.76 -12.24
CA ILE A 41 -4.80 -6.15 -13.38
C ILE A 41 -3.96 -6.34 -14.64
N SER A 42 -3.04 -5.42 -14.93
CA SER A 42 -2.10 -5.51 -16.04
C SER A 42 -1.19 -6.73 -15.92
N LEU A 43 -0.73 -7.05 -14.71
CA LEU A 43 0.05 -8.25 -14.45
C LEU A 43 -0.74 -9.54 -14.74
N ALA A 44 -2.03 -9.59 -14.40
CA ALA A 44 -2.90 -10.70 -14.79
C ALA A 44 -3.14 -10.74 -16.31
N GLY A 45 -3.29 -9.57 -16.94
CA GLY A 45 -3.45 -9.40 -18.39
C GLY A 45 -2.24 -9.81 -19.23
N CYS A 46 -1.03 -9.80 -18.66
CA CYS A 46 0.20 -10.26 -19.31
C CYS A 46 0.13 -11.70 -19.81
N ALA A 47 -0.73 -12.55 -19.23
CA ALA A 47 -0.93 -13.92 -19.69
C ALA A 47 -1.57 -14.00 -21.10
N PHE A 48 -2.30 -12.96 -21.51
CA PHE A 48 -3.11 -12.96 -22.74
C PHE A 48 -2.50 -12.15 -23.89
N SER A 49 -1.51 -11.28 -23.64
CA SER A 49 -0.94 -10.41 -24.69
C SER A 49 0.54 -10.12 -24.49
N THR A 50 1.34 -10.36 -25.54
CA THR A 50 2.78 -10.05 -25.54
C THR A 50 3.07 -8.56 -25.43
N SER A 51 2.25 -7.71 -26.06
CA SER A 51 2.42 -6.26 -25.99
C SER A 51 2.24 -5.74 -24.56
N LEU A 52 1.28 -6.31 -23.82
CA LEU A 52 1.08 -5.98 -22.41
C LEU A 52 2.27 -6.38 -21.53
N ARG A 53 2.97 -7.48 -21.86
CA ARG A 53 4.17 -7.90 -21.11
C ARG A 53 5.29 -6.87 -21.17
N ILE A 54 5.55 -6.32 -22.36
CA ILE A 54 6.61 -5.32 -22.56
C ILE A 54 6.27 -4.03 -21.80
N ILE A 55 5.04 -3.54 -21.96
CA ILE A 55 4.58 -2.30 -21.31
C ILE A 55 4.58 -2.46 -19.78
N THR A 56 3.99 -3.54 -19.27
CA THR A 56 3.92 -3.81 -17.82
C THR A 56 5.30 -4.03 -17.22
N GLY A 57 6.21 -4.71 -17.94
CA GLY A 57 7.60 -4.86 -17.54
C GLY A 57 8.32 -3.52 -17.41
N GLY A 58 8.16 -2.62 -18.40
CA GLY A 58 8.72 -1.26 -18.34
C GLY A 58 8.18 -0.45 -17.16
N ILE A 59 6.88 -0.50 -16.90
CA ILE A 59 6.24 0.18 -15.76
C ILE A 59 6.76 -0.37 -14.43
N LEU A 60 6.90 -1.71 -14.31
CA LEU A 60 7.43 -2.35 -13.11
C LEU A 60 8.87 -1.92 -12.81
N ILE A 61 9.73 -1.88 -13.84
CA ILE A 61 11.13 -1.44 -13.69
C ILE A 61 11.17 0.04 -13.29
N ALA A 62 10.42 0.90 -13.97
CA ALA A 62 10.35 2.33 -13.65
C ALA A 62 9.86 2.55 -12.20
N LYS A 63 8.81 1.82 -11.79
CA LYS A 63 8.29 1.86 -10.42
C LYS A 63 9.33 1.38 -9.41
N LEU A 64 10.03 0.28 -9.70
CA LEU A 64 11.07 -0.27 -8.83
C LEU A 64 12.20 0.74 -8.61
N ILE A 65 12.65 1.41 -9.67
CA ILE A 65 13.69 2.45 -9.57
C ILE A 65 13.19 3.64 -8.74
N ALA A 66 11.99 4.14 -9.03
CA ALA A 66 11.41 5.28 -8.32
C ALA A 66 11.23 4.99 -6.82
N ASP A 67 10.66 3.83 -6.47
CA ASP A 67 10.46 3.41 -5.08
C ASP A 67 11.80 3.19 -4.38
N PHE A 68 12.79 2.60 -5.07
CA PHE A 68 14.12 2.38 -4.51
C PHE A 68 14.83 3.71 -4.19
N LEU A 69 14.81 4.67 -5.12
CA LEU A 69 15.40 5.99 -4.90
C LEU A 69 14.74 6.71 -3.71
N LEU A 70 13.41 6.65 -3.64
CA LEU A 70 12.65 7.27 -2.56
C LEU A 70 12.97 6.61 -1.21
N ILE A 71 12.88 5.29 -1.12
CA ILE A 71 13.14 4.55 0.13
C ILE A 71 14.62 4.64 0.54
N SER A 72 15.56 4.60 -0.40
CA SER A 72 16.99 4.77 -0.13
C SER A 72 17.27 6.12 0.53
N LYS A 73 16.69 7.20 0.00
CA LYS A 73 16.83 8.54 0.59
C LYS A 73 16.25 8.62 2.01
N TYR A 74 15.06 8.07 2.23
CA TYR A 74 14.43 8.08 3.57
C TYR A 74 15.17 7.18 4.56
N THR A 75 15.58 5.98 4.16
CA THR A 75 16.32 5.05 5.04
C THR A 75 17.69 5.62 5.44
N ALA A 76 18.36 6.35 4.55
CA ALA A 76 19.57 7.11 4.90
C ALA A 76 19.28 8.22 5.93
N LEU A 77 18.20 8.99 5.73
CA LEU A 77 17.80 10.07 6.65
C LEU A 77 17.51 9.55 8.06
N TYR A 78 16.82 8.41 8.17
CA TYR A 78 16.47 7.79 9.45
C TYR A 78 17.51 6.79 9.97
N LYS A 79 18.72 6.73 9.37
CA LYS A 79 19.82 5.81 9.74
C LYS A 79 19.40 4.33 9.81
N CYS A 80 18.49 3.95 8.93
CA CYS A 80 17.84 2.64 8.86
C CYS A 80 18.12 1.92 7.53
N SER A 81 19.29 2.16 6.93
CA SER A 81 19.66 1.60 5.61
C SER A 81 19.71 0.08 5.58
N TYR A 82 19.88 -0.60 6.73
CA TYR A 82 19.84 -2.06 6.81
C TYR A 82 18.49 -2.66 6.35
N LEU A 83 17.40 -1.87 6.40
CA LEU A 83 16.09 -2.31 5.91
C LEU A 83 16.00 -2.42 4.39
N LEU A 84 16.93 -1.84 3.63
CA LEU A 84 16.95 -1.94 2.16
C LEU A 84 17.10 -3.39 1.67
N LYS A 85 17.67 -4.28 2.48
CA LYS A 85 17.72 -5.73 2.17
C LYS A 85 16.33 -6.33 1.95
N TYR A 86 15.30 -5.79 2.60
CA TYR A 86 13.92 -6.24 2.48
C TYR A 86 13.13 -5.51 1.38
N PHE A 87 13.78 -4.65 0.59
CA PHE A 87 13.11 -3.86 -0.44
C PHE A 87 12.42 -4.74 -1.49
N ILE A 88 13.13 -5.71 -2.09
CA ILE A 88 12.57 -6.59 -3.13
C ILE A 88 11.36 -7.40 -2.62
N PRO A 89 11.46 -8.14 -1.50
CA PRO A 89 10.28 -8.86 -1.00
C PRO A 89 9.14 -7.92 -0.62
N LEU A 90 9.45 -6.72 -0.11
CA LEU A 90 8.42 -5.73 0.19
C LEU A 90 7.75 -5.20 -1.09
N PHE A 91 8.51 -4.93 -2.15
CA PHE A 91 8.01 -4.44 -3.43
C PHE A 91 6.97 -5.38 -4.04
N ILE A 92 7.21 -6.70 -3.95
CA ILE A 92 6.27 -7.72 -4.46
C ILE A 92 5.00 -7.79 -3.60
N VAL A 93 5.15 -7.77 -2.28
CA VAL A 93 4.02 -7.93 -1.34
C VAL A 93 3.18 -6.66 -1.24
N HIS A 94 3.79 -5.49 -1.43
CA HIS A 94 3.16 -4.18 -1.23
C HIS A 94 1.89 -3.93 -2.07
N PRO A 95 1.85 -4.16 -3.39
CA PRO A 95 0.63 -3.93 -4.18
C PRO A 95 -0.53 -4.80 -3.67
N MET A 96 -0.29 -6.05 -3.29
CA MET A 96 -1.32 -6.94 -2.73
C MET A 96 -1.76 -6.47 -1.33
N LEU A 97 -0.80 -6.16 -0.45
CA LEU A 97 -1.07 -5.74 0.92
C LEU A 97 -1.80 -4.39 0.97
N SER A 98 -1.42 -3.45 0.12
CA SER A 98 -2.05 -2.11 0.06
C SER A 98 -3.52 -2.21 -0.32
N LEU A 99 -3.86 -3.01 -1.34
CA LEU A 99 -5.24 -3.25 -1.75
C LEU A 99 -6.03 -3.97 -0.66
N PHE A 100 -5.46 -5.01 -0.06
CA PHE A 100 -6.09 -5.74 1.05
C PHE A 100 -6.39 -4.84 2.26
N VAL A 101 -5.43 -4.01 2.66
CA VAL A 101 -5.59 -3.08 3.79
C VAL A 101 -6.59 -1.99 3.46
N ALA A 102 -6.62 -1.48 2.23
CA ALA A 102 -7.59 -0.48 1.79
C ALA A 102 -9.03 -1.05 1.79
N ILE A 103 -9.24 -2.22 1.18
CA ILE A 103 -10.55 -2.90 1.17
C ILE A 103 -10.98 -3.18 2.60
N LYS A 104 -10.13 -3.86 3.38
CA LYS A 104 -10.51 -4.29 4.72
C LYS A 104 -10.70 -3.13 5.70
N GLY A 105 -9.86 -2.10 5.63
CA GLY A 105 -9.95 -0.94 6.52
C GLY A 105 -11.06 0.05 6.15
N ASN A 106 -11.58 0.01 4.91
CA ASN A 106 -12.67 0.89 4.47
C ASN A 106 -14.04 0.18 4.51
N LEU A 107 -14.10 -1.14 4.28
CA LEU A 107 -15.36 -1.91 4.33
C LEU A 107 -15.67 -2.54 5.69
N PHE A 108 -14.67 -2.86 6.53
CA PHE A 108 -14.93 -3.52 7.82
C PHE A 108 -14.65 -2.57 8.98
N SER A 109 -15.63 -2.46 9.89
CA SER A 109 -15.45 -1.79 11.17
C SER A 109 -14.38 -2.51 11.99
N PHE A 110 -13.38 -1.78 12.47
CA PHE A 110 -12.31 -2.32 13.30
C PHE A 110 -12.59 -1.98 14.77
N THR A 111 -12.65 -3.00 15.63
CA THR A 111 -12.80 -2.82 17.07
C THR A 111 -11.43 -2.80 17.73
N TRP A 112 -11.08 -1.72 18.42
CA TRP A 112 -9.82 -1.57 19.16
C TRP A 112 -10.11 -1.19 20.60
N LYS A 113 -9.61 -1.96 21.59
CA LYS A 113 -9.83 -1.70 23.03
C LYS A 113 -11.29 -1.33 23.36
N ASP A 114 -12.22 -2.18 22.96
CA ASP A 114 -13.67 -2.03 23.19
C ASP A 114 -14.34 -0.80 22.55
N THR A 115 -13.63 -0.02 21.73
CA THR A 115 -14.23 1.01 20.86
C THR A 115 -14.36 0.49 19.43
N ARG A 116 -15.58 0.52 18.87
CA ARG A 116 -15.86 0.18 17.47
C ARG A 116 -15.58 1.40 16.60
N TYR A 117 -14.60 1.29 15.71
CA TYR A 117 -14.37 2.29 14.66
C TYR A 117 -15.07 1.81 13.38
N SER A 118 -16.23 2.38 13.09
CA SER A 118 -16.95 2.21 11.82
C SER A 118 -16.91 3.53 11.05
N LYS A 119 -16.55 3.48 9.77
CA LYS A 119 -16.52 4.67 8.89
C LYS A 119 -17.93 5.11 8.44
N GLY A 120 -18.98 4.45 8.94
CA GLY A 120 -20.38 4.63 8.54
C GLY A 120 -21.35 4.92 9.70
N GLY A 121 -20.91 5.63 10.73
CA GLY A 121 -21.79 6.06 11.83
C GLY A 121 -21.10 5.90 13.17
N ALA A 122 -20.96 7.03 13.87
CA ALA A 122 -20.62 7.06 15.27
C ALA A 122 -21.70 6.32 16.07
N GLN A 123 -21.27 5.34 16.86
CA GLN A 123 -21.89 4.98 18.14
C GLN A 123 -20.76 4.87 19.16
#